data_AF-A0A1F6Q1C5-F1
#
_entry.id   AF-A0A1F6Q1C5-F1
#
_cell.length_a   1.000
_cell.length_b   1.000
_cell.length_c   1.000
_cell.angle_alpha   90.00
_cell.angle_beta   90.00
_cell.angle_gamma   90.00
#
_symmetry.space_group_name_H-M   'P 1'
#
loop_
_entity.id
_entity.type
_entity.pdbx_description
1 polymer ?
#
loop_
_entity_poly.entity_id
_entity_poly.type
_entity_poly.pdbx_seq_one_letter_code
_entity_poly.pdbx_strand_id
1 'polypeptide(L)'
;MWPSSYVQNQHVVGNQSLYNTAYNPFYSNTPSIFDALLMLSQQLQLQKTETTQPTQPIWQKIEQTQSAFGMSQEIGPNGMKQEMYSAYQHQELETAPVVVEDEVVVSEPPSPPPAPEPPSPPPPPPSPTEMTDEQLTQAWVDAGSVPNDDLGDALHDRGLADPYEVDIDGKKYMFVSDKNDNKKADDQNEILGINDTKDNLFAGMKSLDLNQDGKVTAEEMATSKVLLNEVVNGQLTNNLYDLSNIDGLDLSTFNAVDNKNATGTFGTFDLALKNGRTAKGTETFEDQKYFERLLATA
;
A
#
# COMPACT_ATOMS: atom_id res chain seq x y z
N MET A 1 -42.98 -73.32 21.10
CA MET A 1 -41.84 -72.64 20.45
C MET A 1 -42.18 -71.17 20.35
N TRP A 2 -41.54 -70.33 21.14
CA TRP A 2 -41.71 -68.87 21.17
C TRP A 2 -40.50 -68.23 20.49
N PRO A 3 -40.64 -67.21 19.63
CA PRO A 3 -39.51 -66.40 19.24
C PRO A 3 -39.58 -64.99 19.87
N SER A 4 -38.46 -64.68 20.54
CA SER A 4 -37.69 -63.43 20.54
C SER A 4 -38.38 -62.07 20.63
N SER A 5 -38.18 -61.44 21.78
CA SER A 5 -38.29 -60.01 22.07
C SER A 5 -37.27 -59.17 21.30
N TYR A 6 -37.77 -58.16 20.58
CA TYR A 6 -36.97 -57.04 20.07
C TYR A 6 -36.98 -55.89 21.09
N VAL A 7 -35.80 -55.35 21.36
CA VAL A 7 -35.54 -54.22 22.26
C VAL A 7 -35.85 -52.91 21.51
N GLN A 8 -36.69 -52.08 22.10
CA GLN A 8 -37.09 -50.76 21.61
C GLN A 8 -36.33 -49.70 22.43
N ASN A 9 -35.28 -49.10 21.86
CA ASN A 9 -34.63 -47.94 22.45
C ASN A 9 -35.44 -46.69 22.10
N GLN A 10 -36.09 -46.12 23.12
CA GLN A 10 -36.72 -44.81 23.04
C GLN A 10 -35.65 -43.72 23.16
N HIS A 11 -35.57 -42.84 22.16
CA HIS A 11 -34.85 -41.58 22.28
C HIS A 11 -35.78 -40.54 22.91
N VAL A 12 -35.31 -39.97 24.01
CA VAL A 12 -35.98 -38.95 24.83
C VAL A 12 -36.08 -37.63 24.07
N VAL A 13 -37.29 -37.09 24.06
CA VAL A 13 -37.64 -35.71 23.65
C VAL A 13 -37.24 -34.76 24.78
N GLY A 14 -36.33 -33.82 24.52
CA GLY A 14 -35.97 -32.72 25.40
C GLY A 14 -36.47 -31.39 24.85
N ASN A 15 -37.41 -30.78 25.57
CA ASN A 15 -38.01 -29.49 25.28
C ASN A 15 -37.07 -28.31 25.58
N GLN A 16 -37.08 -27.35 24.65
CA GLN A 16 -37.06 -25.89 24.77
C GLN A 16 -36.42 -25.23 26.01
N SER A 17 -35.44 -24.37 25.76
CA SER A 17 -35.25 -23.13 26.52
C SER A 17 -34.93 -21.98 25.56
N LEU A 18 -35.88 -21.06 25.43
CA LEU A 18 -35.76 -19.80 24.72
C LEU A 18 -35.02 -18.81 25.63
N TYR A 19 -33.75 -18.52 25.34
CA TYR A 19 -33.09 -17.31 25.84
C TYR A 19 -33.02 -16.28 24.73
N ASN A 20 -33.99 -15.36 24.83
CA ASN A 20 -34.09 -14.10 24.13
C ASN A 20 -32.94 -13.18 24.59
N THR A 21 -31.91 -12.99 23.77
CA THR A 21 -30.89 -11.96 24.01
C THR A 21 -31.30 -10.72 23.23
N ALA A 22 -31.86 -9.75 23.95
CA ALA A 22 -32.17 -8.43 23.40
C ALA A 22 -30.86 -7.74 22.99
N TYR A 23 -30.76 -7.46 21.70
CA TYR A 23 -29.72 -6.65 21.07
C TYR A 23 -29.89 -5.20 21.55
N ASN A 24 -28.85 -4.64 22.18
CA ASN A 24 -28.84 -3.28 22.72
C ASN A 24 -27.93 -2.39 21.84
N PRO A 25 -28.46 -1.53 20.96
CA PRO A 25 -27.64 -0.66 20.13
C PRO A 25 -27.43 0.68 20.84
N PHE A 26 -26.48 0.74 21.76
CA PHE A 26 -25.83 1.98 22.14
C PHE A 26 -24.38 1.90 21.71
N TYR A 27 -24.13 2.19 20.43
CA TYR A 27 -22.79 2.54 19.97
C TYR A 27 -22.38 3.84 20.66
N SER A 28 -21.33 3.76 21.47
CA SER A 28 -20.57 4.93 21.91
C SER A 28 -19.90 5.54 20.68
N ASN A 29 -20.53 6.56 20.11
CA ASN A 29 -19.93 7.44 19.09
C ASN A 29 -18.86 8.34 19.74
N THR A 30 -17.74 7.75 20.14
CA THR A 30 -16.51 8.52 20.33
C THR A 30 -15.74 8.44 19.01
N PRO A 31 -15.56 9.55 18.29
CA PRO A 31 -14.72 9.57 17.09
C PRO A 31 -13.34 9.00 17.44
N SER A 32 -12.78 8.20 16.54
CA SER A 32 -11.40 7.77 16.71
C SER A 32 -10.47 8.99 16.66
N ILE A 33 -9.28 8.89 17.25
CA ILE A 33 -8.26 9.95 17.14
C ILE A 33 -7.96 10.28 15.66
N PHE A 34 -8.07 9.29 14.78
CA PHE A 34 -7.93 9.47 13.33
C PHE A 34 -9.04 10.32 12.72
N ASP A 35 -10.30 10.11 13.11
CA ASP A 35 -11.43 10.92 12.64
C ASP A 35 -11.30 12.38 13.10
N ALA A 36 -10.83 12.60 14.33
CA ALA A 36 -10.60 13.95 14.86
C ALA A 36 -9.45 14.66 14.11
N LEU A 37 -8.38 13.95 13.77
CA LEU A 37 -7.26 14.49 13.00
C LEU A 37 -7.66 14.79 11.55
N LEU A 38 -8.49 13.94 10.95
CA LEU A 38 -9.01 14.15 9.60
C LEU A 38 -9.97 15.35 9.52
N MET A 39 -10.85 15.53 10.52
CA MET A 39 -11.70 16.73 10.59
C MET A 39 -10.88 18.01 10.78
N LEU A 40 -9.80 17.96 11.57
CA LEU A 40 -8.92 19.10 11.79
C LEU A 40 -8.14 19.47 10.51
N SER A 41 -7.67 18.49 9.74
CA SER A 41 -6.97 18.75 8.48
C SER A 41 -7.90 19.40 7.44
N GLN A 42 -9.15 18.96 7.36
CA GLN A 42 -10.17 19.56 6.48
C GLN A 42 -10.49 21.01 6.90
N GLN A 43 -10.63 21.29 8.20
CA GLN A 43 -10.82 22.68 8.67
C GLN A 43 -9.64 23.60 8.33
N LEU A 44 -8.41 23.10 8.43
CA LEU A 44 -7.21 23.88 8.09
C LEU A 44 -7.11 24.16 6.58
N GLN A 45 -7.57 23.24 5.74
CA GLN A 45 -7.64 23.46 4.29
C GLN A 45 -8.69 24.53 3.92
N LEU A 46 -9.84 24.54 4.60
CA LEU A 46 -10.90 25.54 4.37
C LEU A 46 -10.49 26.96 4.81
N GLN A 47 -9.55 27.11 5.74
CA GLN A 47 -9.04 28.43 6.16
C GLN A 47 -7.93 28.99 5.25
N LYS A 48 -7.30 28.18 4.39
CA LYS A 48 -6.31 28.68 3.41
C LYS A 48 -6.94 29.52 2.29
N THR A 49 -8.26 29.44 2.12
CA THR A 49 -9.02 30.18 1.10
C THR A 49 -9.56 31.54 1.55
N GLU A 50 -9.41 31.94 2.81
CA GLU A 50 -9.85 33.26 3.28
C GLU A 50 -8.73 33.98 4.05
N THR A 51 -8.10 34.96 3.39
CA THR A 51 -7.12 35.85 4.03
C THR A 51 -7.83 37.06 4.63
N THR A 52 -7.63 37.29 5.93
CA THR A 52 -7.22 38.57 6.57
C THR A 52 -7.64 38.62 8.05
N GLN A 53 -7.01 37.82 8.91
CA GLN A 53 -6.86 38.14 10.34
C GLN A 53 -5.56 37.53 10.90
N PRO A 54 -4.95 38.15 11.93
CA PRO A 54 -3.71 37.64 12.51
C PRO A 54 -3.94 36.23 13.05
N THR A 55 -3.25 35.28 12.43
CA THR A 55 -3.32 33.86 12.76
C THR A 55 -2.87 33.64 14.20
N GLN A 56 -3.77 33.13 15.03
CA GLN A 56 -3.38 32.56 16.30
C GLN A 56 -2.35 31.44 16.07
N PRO A 57 -1.36 31.33 16.96
CA PRO A 57 -0.41 30.24 16.92
C PRO A 57 -1.03 28.85 16.85
N ILE A 58 -0.48 27.98 16.02
CA ILE A 58 -0.98 26.62 15.78
C ILE A 58 -1.12 25.82 17.09
N TRP A 59 -0.22 26.04 18.06
CA TRP A 59 -0.23 25.35 19.36
C TRP A 59 -1.41 25.75 20.25
N GLN A 60 -1.85 27.01 20.22
CA GLN A 60 -3.05 27.43 20.97
C GLN A 60 -4.34 26.81 20.41
N LYS A 61 -4.38 26.57 19.09
CA LYS A 61 -5.53 25.88 18.47
C LYS A 61 -5.56 24.39 18.87
N ILE A 62 -4.40 23.74 18.93
CA ILE A 62 -4.28 22.34 19.35
C ILE A 62 -4.75 22.16 20.81
N GLU A 63 -4.35 23.05 21.72
CA GLU A 63 -4.78 23.00 23.13
C GLU A 63 -6.30 23.21 23.30
N GLN A 64 -6.91 24.12 22.53
CA GLN A 64 -8.36 24.34 22.55
C GLN A 64 -9.15 23.14 22.02
N THR A 65 -8.68 22.51 20.94
CA THR A 65 -9.31 21.31 20.39
C THR A 65 -9.20 20.14 21.36
N GLN A 66 -8.06 19.91 22.00
CA GLN A 66 -7.91 18.85 23.00
C GLN A 66 -8.80 19.05 24.22
N SER A 67 -8.94 20.30 24.69
CA SER A 67 -9.85 20.66 25.80
C SER A 67 -11.33 20.46 25.43
N ALA A 68 -11.73 20.74 24.19
CA ALA A 68 -13.10 20.57 23.73
C ALA A 68 -13.53 19.10 23.59
N PHE A 69 -12.58 18.18 23.37
CA PHE A 69 -12.84 16.74 23.25
C PHE A 69 -12.56 15.94 24.53
N GLY A 70 -12.25 16.61 25.65
CA GLY A 70 -12.00 15.93 26.93
C GLY A 70 -10.75 15.05 26.95
N MET A 71 -9.83 15.23 25.99
CA MET A 71 -8.57 14.49 25.92
C MET A 71 -7.56 15.12 26.88
N SER A 72 -7.53 14.63 28.12
CA SER A 72 -6.45 14.95 29.07
C SER A 72 -5.38 13.87 28.96
N GLN A 73 -4.27 14.16 28.27
CA GLN A 73 -3.03 13.41 28.47
C GLN A 73 -1.94 14.31 29.06
N GLU A 74 -1.28 13.79 30.09
CA GLU A 74 -0.13 14.37 30.78
C GLU A 74 1.10 14.40 29.84
N ILE A 75 1.16 15.34 28.91
CA ILE A 75 2.43 15.74 28.30
C ILE A 75 2.62 17.21 28.66
N GLY A 76 3.47 17.45 29.65
CA GLY A 76 3.72 18.77 30.19
C GLY A 76 4.26 19.76 29.13
N PRO A 77 4.02 21.07 29.31
CA PRO A 77 4.22 22.13 28.31
C PRO A 77 5.68 22.41 27.88
N ASN A 78 6.65 21.59 28.31
CA ASN A 78 8.08 21.80 28.07
C ASN A 78 8.68 20.87 27.00
N GLY A 79 8.02 19.77 26.62
CA GLY A 79 8.59 18.80 25.67
C GLY A 79 8.65 19.31 24.23
N MET A 80 7.53 19.85 23.70
CA MET A 80 7.46 20.26 22.28
C MET A 80 8.13 21.60 21.96
N LYS A 81 8.39 22.45 22.97
CA LYS A 81 9.03 23.76 22.75
C LYS A 81 10.52 23.64 22.42
N GLN A 82 11.18 22.58 22.86
CA GLN A 82 12.64 22.48 22.78
C GLN A 82 13.11 21.93 21.42
N GLU A 83 12.34 21.04 20.78
CA GLU A 83 12.72 20.44 19.49
C GLU A 83 12.44 21.34 18.28
N MET A 84 11.41 22.20 18.34
CA MET A 84 11.16 23.14 17.24
C MET A 84 12.07 24.38 17.27
N TYR A 85 12.65 24.72 18.43
CA TYR A 85 13.58 25.86 18.55
C TYR A 85 14.99 25.52 18.04
N SER A 86 15.42 24.27 18.11
CA SER A 86 16.72 23.81 17.62
C SER A 86 16.78 23.67 16.10
N ALA A 87 15.66 23.37 15.43
CA ALA A 87 15.61 23.27 13.97
C ALA A 87 15.71 24.63 13.24
N TYR A 88 15.40 25.74 13.91
CA TYR A 88 15.41 27.08 13.31
C TYR A 88 16.76 27.83 13.45
N GLN A 89 17.74 27.30 14.20
CA GLN A 89 19.02 27.97 14.49
C GLN A 89 20.21 27.45 13.67
N HIS A 90 20.01 26.62 12.64
CA HIS A 90 21.10 26.06 11.82
C HIS A 90 21.12 26.49 10.36
N GLN A 91 20.38 27.53 10.00
CA GLN A 91 20.50 28.20 8.70
C GLN A 91 20.75 29.67 8.95
N GLU A 92 22.00 30.06 9.23
CA GLU A 92 22.56 31.35 8.81
C GLU A 92 24.03 31.46 9.27
N LEU A 93 24.85 31.99 8.36
CA LEU A 93 26.18 32.60 8.55
C LEU A 93 27.38 31.66 8.71
N GLU A 94 28.15 31.50 7.62
CA GLU A 94 29.60 31.78 7.64
C GLU A 94 30.06 32.30 6.26
N THR A 95 30.37 33.60 6.17
CA THR A 95 31.23 34.14 5.11
C THR A 95 32.49 34.66 5.77
N ALA A 96 33.63 34.04 5.46
CA ALA A 96 34.94 34.39 6.00
C ALA A 96 35.61 35.50 5.17
N PRO A 97 36.42 36.39 5.79
CA PRO A 97 37.11 37.47 5.08
C PRO A 97 38.39 36.98 4.39
N VAL A 98 38.66 37.54 3.22
CA VAL A 98 39.89 37.38 2.44
C VAL A 98 41.00 38.22 3.09
N VAL A 99 42.07 37.57 3.54
CA VAL A 99 43.33 38.21 3.96
C VAL A 99 44.33 38.05 2.82
N VAL A 100 44.90 39.17 2.37
CA VAL A 100 45.98 39.24 1.39
C VAL A 100 47.29 39.35 2.17
N GLU A 101 48.17 38.36 2.06
CA GLU A 101 49.54 38.42 2.58
C GLU A 101 50.56 38.41 1.44
N ASP A 102 51.58 39.25 1.61
CA ASP A 102 52.68 39.56 0.69
C ASP A 102 53.57 38.35 0.33
N GLU A 103 54.03 38.33 -0.93
CA GLU A 103 54.97 37.35 -1.46
C GLU A 103 56.39 37.54 -0.90
N VAL A 104 56.90 36.52 -0.20
CA VAL A 104 58.32 36.37 0.11
C VAL A 104 58.92 35.34 -0.86
N VAL A 105 59.80 35.81 -1.75
CA VAL A 105 60.54 34.95 -2.69
C VAL A 105 61.59 34.14 -1.92
N VAL A 106 61.29 32.87 -1.66
CA VAL A 106 62.24 31.88 -1.14
C VAL A 106 62.69 31.00 -2.30
N SER A 107 63.99 31.03 -2.60
CA SER A 107 64.64 30.20 -3.62
C SER A 107 64.53 28.70 -3.29
N GLU A 108 64.02 27.93 -4.26
CA GLU A 108 63.74 26.50 -4.13
C GLU A 108 65.01 25.64 -3.93
N PRO A 109 64.99 24.66 -3.00
CA PRO A 109 66.04 23.66 -2.89
C PRO A 109 65.99 22.64 -4.07
N PRO A 110 67.14 22.02 -4.42
CA PRO A 110 67.20 21.06 -5.52
C PRO A 110 66.31 19.84 -5.25
N SER A 111 65.61 19.39 -6.29
CA SER A 111 64.64 18.31 -6.22
C SER A 111 65.27 17.00 -5.73
N PRO A 112 64.66 16.30 -4.76
CA PRO A 112 65.12 14.99 -4.33
C PRO A 112 64.98 13.96 -5.48
N PRO A 113 65.81 12.91 -5.49
CA PRO A 113 65.70 11.83 -6.47
C PRO A 113 64.30 11.19 -6.39
N PRO A 114 63.76 10.71 -7.54
CA PRO A 114 62.44 10.11 -7.60
C PRO A 114 62.35 8.93 -6.64
N ALA A 115 61.31 8.94 -5.80
CA ALA A 115 61.01 7.83 -4.90
C ALA A 115 60.77 6.55 -5.73
N PRO A 116 61.20 5.38 -5.23
CA PRO A 116 60.87 4.11 -5.87
C PRO A 116 59.35 3.97 -5.99
N GLU A 117 58.88 3.48 -7.14
CA GLU A 117 57.46 3.29 -7.37
C GLU A 117 56.88 2.35 -6.31
N PRO A 118 55.75 2.71 -5.68
CA PRO A 118 55.11 1.85 -4.71
C PRO A 118 54.66 0.55 -5.39
N PRO A 119 54.71 -0.59 -4.68
CA PRO A 119 54.20 -1.85 -5.21
C PRO A 119 52.72 -1.68 -5.60
N SER A 120 52.35 -2.26 -6.74
CA SER A 120 50.98 -2.20 -7.23
C SER A 120 50.02 -2.72 -6.15
N PRO A 121 48.90 -2.02 -5.87
CA PRO A 121 47.94 -2.48 -4.89
C PRO A 121 47.39 -3.86 -5.31
N PRO A 122 47.12 -4.76 -4.34
CA PRO A 122 46.48 -6.02 -4.65
C PRO A 122 45.14 -5.77 -5.36
N PRO A 123 44.70 -6.67 -6.26
CA PRO A 123 43.40 -6.54 -6.89
C PRO A 123 42.32 -6.47 -5.81
N PRO A 124 41.27 -5.65 -6.00
CA PRO A 124 40.17 -5.58 -5.05
C PRO A 124 39.54 -6.98 -4.91
N PRO A 125 39.06 -7.34 -3.70
CA PRO A 125 38.29 -8.57 -3.54
C PRO A 125 37.10 -8.55 -4.52
N PRO A 126 36.69 -9.71 -5.04
CA PRO A 126 35.48 -9.78 -5.85
C PRO A 126 34.33 -9.19 -5.05
N SER A 127 33.52 -8.33 -5.67
CA SER A 127 32.30 -7.82 -5.05
C SER A 127 31.47 -9.01 -4.57
N PRO A 128 30.92 -8.96 -3.34
CA PRO A 128 30.01 -10.01 -2.90
C PRO A 128 28.89 -10.11 -3.95
N THR A 129 28.69 -11.32 -4.46
CA THR A 129 27.58 -11.61 -5.37
C THR A 129 26.30 -11.22 -4.66
N GLU A 130 25.64 -10.15 -5.10
CA GLU A 130 24.31 -9.79 -4.61
C GLU A 130 23.40 -10.98 -4.87
N MET A 131 22.90 -11.62 -3.81
CA MET A 131 21.83 -12.61 -3.95
C MET A 131 20.60 -11.90 -4.47
N THR A 132 19.94 -12.48 -5.47
CA THR A 132 18.64 -11.97 -5.90
C THR A 132 17.59 -12.19 -4.80
N ASP A 133 16.53 -11.39 -4.78
CA ASP A 133 15.44 -11.52 -3.81
C ASP A 133 14.79 -12.93 -3.86
N GLU A 134 14.80 -13.57 -5.04
CA GLU A 134 14.42 -14.97 -5.24
C GLU A 134 15.37 -15.95 -4.54
N GLN A 135 16.68 -15.75 -4.63
CA GLN A 135 17.68 -16.60 -3.98
C GLN A 135 17.65 -16.47 -2.46
N LEU A 136 17.41 -15.25 -1.96
CA LEU A 136 17.19 -14.99 -0.54
C LEU A 136 15.93 -15.72 -0.05
N THR A 137 14.83 -15.65 -0.79
CA THR A 137 13.59 -16.32 -0.40
C THR A 137 13.75 -17.84 -0.43
N GLN A 138 14.40 -18.40 -1.45
CA GLN A 138 14.67 -19.84 -1.53
C GLN A 138 15.58 -20.33 -0.40
N ALA A 139 16.60 -19.56 -0.03
CA ALA A 139 17.51 -19.91 1.08
C ALA A 139 16.79 -19.98 2.44
N TRP A 140 15.76 -19.15 2.65
CA TRP A 140 14.95 -19.17 3.87
C TRP A 140 13.95 -20.34 3.90
N VAL A 141 13.37 -20.68 2.76
CA VAL A 141 12.53 -21.88 2.59
C VAL A 141 13.36 -23.14 2.84
N ASP A 142 14.56 -23.22 2.29
CA ASP A 142 15.48 -24.35 2.45
C ASP A 142 16.00 -24.49 3.89
N ALA A 143 16.03 -23.39 4.66
CA ALA A 143 16.40 -23.38 6.07
C ALA A 143 15.28 -23.87 7.02
N GLY A 144 14.10 -24.23 6.49
CA GLY A 144 13.01 -24.86 7.26
C GLY A 144 12.48 -24.03 8.43
N SER A 145 12.66 -22.70 8.39
CA SER A 145 12.41 -21.81 9.52
C SER A 145 11.02 -21.18 9.55
N VAL A 146 10.16 -21.45 8.56
CA VAL A 146 8.75 -20.99 8.55
C VAL A 146 7.87 -22.15 8.05
N PRO A 147 6.83 -22.56 8.80
CA PRO A 147 5.80 -23.45 8.26
C PRO A 147 5.19 -22.84 7.00
N ASN A 148 4.94 -23.65 5.97
CA ASN A 148 4.36 -23.18 4.69
C ASN A 148 3.04 -22.40 4.87
N ASP A 149 2.35 -22.67 5.98
CA ASP A 149 1.05 -22.16 6.38
C ASP A 149 1.15 -20.71 6.93
N ASP A 150 2.32 -20.29 7.44
CA ASP A 150 2.61 -18.94 7.98
C ASP A 150 3.31 -18.01 6.96
N LEU A 151 3.66 -18.52 5.78
CA LEU A 151 4.28 -17.72 4.72
C LEU A 151 3.30 -16.76 4.05
N GLY A 152 1.98 -16.97 4.17
CA GLY A 152 0.96 -16.03 3.73
C GLY A 152 1.08 -14.68 4.45
N ASP A 153 1.12 -14.74 5.78
CA ASP A 153 1.26 -13.56 6.64
C ASP A 153 2.65 -12.91 6.50
N ALA A 154 3.70 -13.71 6.38
CA ALA A 154 5.06 -13.20 6.18
C ALA A 154 5.27 -12.50 4.81
N LEU A 155 4.43 -12.76 3.81
CA LEU A 155 4.47 -12.06 2.52
C LEU A 155 3.67 -10.77 2.53
N HIS A 156 2.58 -10.72 3.31
CA HIS A 156 1.87 -9.46 3.61
C HIS A 156 2.79 -8.50 4.38
N ASP A 157 3.57 -9.01 5.35
CA ASP A 157 4.59 -8.25 6.08
C ASP A 157 5.78 -7.80 5.20
N ARG A 158 5.95 -8.35 3.99
CA ARG A 158 6.96 -7.91 3.01
C ARG A 158 6.47 -6.80 2.08
N GLY A 159 5.24 -6.30 2.26
CA GLY A 159 4.67 -5.26 1.42
C GLY A 159 4.42 -5.74 -0.02
N LEU A 160 4.02 -7.00 -0.18
CA LEU A 160 3.50 -7.47 -1.46
C LEU A 160 2.06 -6.99 -1.61
N ALA A 161 1.72 -6.46 -2.78
CA ALA A 161 0.37 -6.01 -3.07
C ALA A 161 -0.11 -6.52 -4.43
N ASP A 162 -1.44 -6.49 -4.63
CA ASP A 162 -2.10 -7.43 -5.55
C ASP A 162 -2.92 -6.76 -6.66
N PRO A 163 -2.29 -6.01 -7.59
CA PRO A 163 -3.02 -5.32 -8.63
C PRO A 163 -3.78 -6.29 -9.51
N TYR A 164 -5.00 -5.90 -9.87
CA TYR A 164 -5.69 -6.53 -10.98
C TYR A 164 -5.16 -5.99 -12.30
N GLU A 165 -4.53 -6.86 -13.08
CA GLU A 165 -4.08 -6.60 -14.44
C GLU A 165 -5.00 -7.27 -15.46
N VAL A 166 -5.11 -6.70 -16.66
CA VAL A 166 -5.79 -7.32 -17.79
C VAL A 166 -5.06 -7.04 -19.09
N ASP A 167 -4.89 -8.08 -19.92
CA ASP A 167 -4.37 -7.93 -21.29
C ASP A 167 -5.53 -7.78 -22.27
N ILE A 168 -5.62 -6.61 -22.91
CA ILE A 168 -6.58 -6.32 -23.97
C ILE A 168 -5.79 -5.94 -25.22
N ASP A 169 -5.85 -6.80 -26.24
CA ASP A 169 -5.20 -6.58 -27.53
C ASP A 169 -3.67 -6.42 -27.46
N GLY A 170 -3.01 -7.16 -26.55
CA GLY A 170 -1.56 -7.13 -26.36
C GLY A 170 -1.09 -5.89 -25.60
N LYS A 171 -2.02 -5.16 -24.98
CA LYS A 171 -1.75 -4.04 -24.08
C LYS A 171 -2.20 -4.41 -22.69
N LYS A 172 -1.35 -4.11 -21.71
CA LYS A 172 -1.66 -4.28 -20.29
C LYS A 172 -2.42 -3.08 -19.77
N TYR A 173 -3.48 -3.35 -19.01
CA TYR A 173 -4.21 -2.35 -18.26
C TYR A 173 -4.31 -2.78 -16.80
N MET A 174 -4.42 -1.81 -15.92
CA MET A 174 -4.58 -2.03 -14.48
C MET A 174 -5.86 -1.35 -14.00
N PHE A 175 -6.57 -2.01 -13.09
CA PHE A 175 -7.77 -1.46 -12.47
C PHE A 175 -7.39 -0.46 -11.36
N VAL A 176 -7.91 0.76 -11.45
CA VAL A 176 -7.62 1.86 -10.52
C VAL A 176 -8.93 2.50 -10.07
N SER A 177 -9.03 2.95 -8.82
CA SER A 177 -10.11 3.76 -8.28
C SER A 177 -9.77 5.25 -8.39
N ASP A 178 -10.58 6.01 -9.13
CA ASP A 178 -10.47 7.47 -9.27
C ASP A 178 -11.07 8.17 -8.04
N LYS A 179 -10.41 8.06 -6.90
CA LYS A 179 -10.89 8.65 -5.63
C LYS A 179 -10.95 10.17 -5.69
N ASN A 180 -10.09 10.78 -6.51
CA ASN A 180 -9.89 12.23 -6.58
C ASN A 180 -10.58 12.90 -7.78
N ASP A 181 -11.35 12.15 -8.59
CA ASP A 181 -12.03 12.60 -9.80
C ASP A 181 -11.10 13.31 -10.81
N ASN A 182 -9.84 12.89 -10.87
CA ASN A 182 -8.83 13.50 -11.72
C ASN A 182 -8.40 12.61 -12.89
N LYS A 183 -8.98 11.40 -12.98
CA LYS A 183 -8.74 10.40 -14.02
C LYS A 183 -7.31 9.86 -14.04
N LYS A 184 -6.66 9.81 -12.88
CA LYS A 184 -5.29 9.33 -12.71
C LYS A 184 -5.15 8.48 -11.46
N ALA A 185 -4.14 7.63 -11.44
CA ALA A 185 -3.64 6.99 -10.23
C ALA A 185 -2.55 7.89 -9.65
N ASP A 186 -2.81 8.52 -8.51
CA ASP A 186 -1.81 9.34 -7.81
C ASP A 186 -1.21 8.60 -6.60
N ASP A 187 -1.85 7.51 -6.15
CA ASP A 187 -1.48 6.76 -4.95
C ASP A 187 -1.60 5.25 -5.19
N GLN A 188 -0.74 4.46 -4.55
CA GLN A 188 -0.81 2.98 -4.57
C GLN A 188 -2.14 2.49 -4.01
N ASN A 189 -2.71 3.23 -3.05
CA ASN A 189 -4.02 2.94 -2.46
C ASN A 189 -5.20 3.14 -3.42
N GLU A 190 -4.96 3.65 -4.62
CA GLU A 190 -5.95 3.74 -5.70
C GLU A 190 -5.92 2.51 -6.60
N ILE A 191 -4.87 1.69 -6.56
CA ILE A 191 -4.79 0.45 -7.33
C ILE A 191 -5.75 -0.58 -6.69
N LEU A 192 -6.66 -1.13 -7.50
CA LEU A 192 -7.57 -2.17 -7.00
C LEU A 192 -6.82 -3.49 -6.77
N GLY A 193 -7.16 -4.15 -5.66
CA GLY A 193 -6.51 -5.38 -5.20
C GLY A 193 -5.28 -5.13 -4.32
N ILE A 194 -4.81 -3.88 -4.14
CA ILE A 194 -3.63 -3.57 -3.29
C ILE A 194 -3.74 -4.07 -1.83
N ASN A 195 -4.96 -4.31 -1.34
CA ASN A 195 -5.23 -4.78 0.02
C ASN A 195 -5.82 -6.21 0.05
N ASP A 196 -5.87 -6.88 -1.11
CA ASP A 196 -6.24 -8.28 -1.14
C ASP A 196 -5.13 -9.11 -0.47
N THR A 197 -5.48 -10.34 -0.14
CA THR A 197 -4.66 -11.33 0.53
C THR A 197 -5.01 -12.69 -0.05
N LYS A 198 -4.17 -13.69 0.24
CA LYS A 198 -4.43 -15.06 -0.21
C LYS A 198 -5.77 -15.62 0.27
N ASP A 199 -6.24 -15.16 1.43
CA ASP A 199 -7.50 -15.61 2.02
C ASP A 199 -8.72 -14.88 1.45
N ASN A 200 -8.54 -13.72 0.82
CA ASN A 200 -9.63 -12.90 0.33
C ASN A 200 -9.49 -12.46 -1.14
N LEU A 201 -8.75 -13.23 -1.96
CA LEU A 201 -8.53 -12.96 -3.39
C LEU A 201 -9.78 -12.41 -4.10
N PHE A 202 -9.54 -11.38 -4.89
CA PHE A 202 -10.53 -10.60 -5.62
C PHE A 202 -11.56 -9.87 -4.74
N ALA A 203 -11.28 -9.58 -3.47
CA ALA A 203 -12.20 -8.86 -2.58
C ALA A 203 -12.55 -7.47 -3.16
N GLY A 204 -11.54 -6.73 -3.62
CA GLY A 204 -11.74 -5.45 -4.30
C GLY A 204 -12.65 -5.57 -5.51
N MET A 205 -12.42 -6.55 -6.39
CA MET A 205 -13.23 -6.73 -7.61
C MET A 205 -14.66 -7.20 -7.30
N LYS A 206 -14.84 -8.13 -6.36
CA LYS A 206 -16.17 -8.61 -5.92
C LYS A 206 -17.02 -7.47 -5.33
N SER A 207 -16.40 -6.50 -4.68
CA SER A 207 -17.10 -5.36 -4.09
C SER A 207 -17.75 -4.43 -5.14
N LEU A 208 -17.35 -4.56 -6.41
CA LEU A 208 -17.91 -3.80 -7.53
C LEU A 208 -19.24 -4.36 -8.04
N ASP A 209 -19.63 -5.58 -7.64
CA ASP A 209 -20.94 -6.17 -7.97
C ASP A 209 -21.99 -5.53 -7.04
N LEU A 210 -22.53 -4.38 -7.49
CA LEU A 210 -23.40 -3.54 -6.69
C LEU A 210 -24.81 -4.13 -6.57
N ASN A 211 -25.23 -4.92 -7.55
CA ASN A 211 -26.55 -5.52 -7.62
C ASN A 211 -26.59 -6.99 -7.13
N GLN A 212 -25.41 -7.59 -6.87
CA GLN A 212 -25.20 -8.97 -6.40
C GLN A 212 -25.69 -10.03 -7.40
N ASP A 213 -25.55 -9.77 -8.71
CA ASP A 213 -25.95 -10.70 -9.77
C ASP A 213 -24.83 -11.66 -10.21
N GLY A 214 -23.63 -11.54 -9.62
CA GLY A 214 -22.46 -12.33 -9.95
C GLY A 214 -21.66 -11.80 -11.14
N LYS A 215 -21.98 -10.61 -11.65
CA LYS A 215 -21.29 -9.95 -12.75
C LYS A 215 -20.99 -8.50 -12.38
N VAL A 216 -19.79 -8.03 -12.72
CA VAL A 216 -19.44 -6.61 -12.63
C VAL A 216 -19.54 -6.00 -14.02
N THR A 217 -20.51 -5.12 -14.22
CA THR A 217 -20.74 -4.44 -15.50
C THR A 217 -19.89 -3.17 -15.65
N ALA A 218 -19.78 -2.67 -16.89
CA ALA A 218 -19.13 -1.39 -17.15
C ALA A 218 -19.80 -0.21 -16.41
N GLU A 219 -21.11 -0.28 -16.21
CA GLU A 219 -21.88 0.74 -15.48
C GLU A 219 -21.54 0.72 -13.98
N GLU A 220 -21.40 -0.46 -13.39
CA GLU A 220 -20.99 -0.60 -11.98
C GLU A 220 -19.54 -0.19 -11.75
N MET A 221 -18.64 -0.54 -12.68
CA MET A 221 -17.26 -0.04 -12.67
C MET A 221 -17.24 1.50 -12.69
N ALA A 222 -17.99 2.11 -13.61
CA ALA A 222 -18.06 3.57 -13.71
C ALA A 222 -18.69 4.21 -12.46
N THR A 223 -19.76 3.61 -11.92
CA THR A 223 -20.43 4.07 -10.69
C THR A 223 -19.50 4.02 -9.48
N SER A 224 -18.66 2.98 -9.41
CA SER A 224 -17.62 2.79 -8.40
C SER A 224 -16.33 3.59 -8.70
N LYS A 225 -16.37 4.47 -9.70
CA LYS A 225 -15.24 5.30 -10.16
C LYS A 225 -13.99 4.50 -10.53
N VAL A 226 -14.18 3.33 -11.12
CA VAL A 226 -13.08 2.49 -11.60
C VAL A 226 -12.60 2.99 -12.96
N LEU A 227 -11.29 2.95 -13.18
CA LEU A 227 -10.58 3.22 -14.42
C LEU A 227 -9.77 1.98 -14.82
N LEU A 228 -9.55 1.82 -16.13
CA LEU A 228 -8.54 0.89 -16.67
C LEU A 228 -7.40 1.71 -17.27
N ASN A 229 -6.32 1.89 -16.53
CA ASN A 229 -5.15 2.65 -16.98
C ASN A 229 -4.18 1.75 -17.74
N GLU A 230 -3.71 2.17 -18.92
CA GLU A 230 -2.71 1.45 -19.69
C GLU A 230 -1.36 1.48 -18.95
N VAL A 231 -0.71 0.31 -18.87
CA VAL A 231 0.63 0.15 -18.31
C VAL A 231 1.63 0.09 -19.46
N VAL A 232 2.56 1.04 -19.50
CA VAL A 232 3.61 1.13 -20.53
C VAL A 232 4.97 1.16 -19.86
N ASN A 233 5.86 0.22 -20.21
CA ASN A 233 7.20 0.10 -19.61
C ASN A 233 7.19 0.01 -18.07
N GLY A 234 6.15 -0.62 -17.50
CA GLY A 234 5.98 -0.75 -16.06
C GLY A 234 5.52 0.53 -15.35
N GLN A 235 5.00 1.52 -16.09
CA GLN A 235 4.43 2.76 -15.57
C GLN A 235 2.94 2.86 -15.90
N LEU A 236 2.13 3.31 -14.94
CA LEU A 236 0.75 3.69 -15.19
C LEU A 236 0.72 4.97 -16.02
N THR A 237 -0.08 4.95 -17.08
CA THR A 237 -0.28 6.10 -17.94
C THR A 237 -1.68 6.68 -17.75
N ASN A 238 -1.91 7.88 -18.30
CA ASN A 238 -3.25 8.49 -18.34
C ASN A 238 -4.07 8.01 -19.55
N ASN A 239 -3.56 7.03 -20.32
CA ASN A 239 -4.33 6.42 -21.40
C ASN A 239 -5.30 5.43 -20.79
N LEU A 240 -6.59 5.72 -20.92
CA LEU A 240 -7.64 4.90 -20.34
C LEU A 240 -8.25 3.99 -21.40
N TYR A 241 -8.48 2.73 -21.03
CA TYR A 241 -9.38 1.87 -21.80
C TYR A 241 -10.82 2.36 -21.63
N ASP A 242 -11.55 2.45 -22.73
CA ASP A 242 -12.95 2.85 -22.69
C ASP A 242 -13.81 1.70 -22.15
N LEU A 243 -14.30 1.86 -20.91
CA LEU A 243 -15.19 0.90 -20.25
C LEU A 243 -16.46 0.61 -21.05
N SER A 244 -16.88 1.52 -21.95
CA SER A 244 -18.04 1.28 -22.80
C SER A 244 -17.87 0.07 -23.73
N ASN A 245 -16.63 -0.40 -23.94
CA ASN A 245 -16.30 -1.61 -24.71
C ASN A 245 -16.31 -2.90 -23.88
N ILE A 246 -16.51 -2.80 -22.56
CA ILE A 246 -16.62 -3.94 -21.64
C ILE A 246 -18.09 -4.38 -21.58
N ASP A 247 -18.34 -5.67 -21.73
CA ASP A 247 -19.65 -6.27 -21.46
C ASP A 247 -19.81 -6.59 -19.97
N GLY A 248 -18.74 -7.10 -19.35
CA GLY A 248 -18.61 -7.20 -17.91
C GLY A 248 -17.58 -8.26 -17.52
N LEU A 249 -17.41 -8.41 -16.22
CA LEU A 249 -16.54 -9.40 -15.61
C LEU A 249 -17.43 -10.39 -14.85
N ASP A 250 -17.31 -11.67 -15.18
CA ASP A 250 -18.11 -12.72 -14.56
C ASP A 250 -17.35 -13.28 -13.35
N LEU A 251 -17.91 -13.09 -12.15
CA LEU A 251 -17.26 -13.47 -10.89
C LEU A 251 -17.10 -15.00 -10.77
N SER A 252 -17.88 -15.79 -11.51
CA SER A 252 -17.73 -17.25 -11.55
C SER A 252 -16.43 -17.70 -12.24
N THR A 253 -15.79 -16.80 -12.99
CA THR A 253 -14.53 -17.06 -13.69
C THR A 253 -13.30 -16.84 -12.82
N PHE A 254 -13.50 -16.39 -11.57
CA PHE A 254 -12.42 -16.16 -10.63
C PHE A 254 -11.83 -17.48 -10.16
N ASN A 255 -10.56 -17.66 -10.45
CA ASN A 255 -9.84 -18.87 -10.10
C ASN A 255 -8.56 -18.50 -9.36
N ALA A 256 -8.41 -19.01 -8.15
CA ALA A 256 -7.15 -18.97 -7.43
C ALA A 256 -6.13 -19.89 -8.11
N VAL A 257 -4.89 -19.46 -8.14
CA VAL A 257 -3.73 -20.20 -8.67
C VAL A 257 -2.80 -20.49 -7.52
N ASP A 258 -2.43 -21.76 -7.34
CA ASP A 258 -1.40 -22.13 -6.37
C ASP A 258 -0.03 -21.71 -6.90
N ASN A 259 0.50 -20.62 -6.34
CA ASN A 259 1.82 -20.09 -6.67
C ASN A 259 2.89 -20.41 -5.60
N LYS A 260 2.67 -21.42 -4.74
CA LYS A 260 3.65 -21.88 -3.73
C LYS A 260 4.35 -20.78 -2.93
N ASN A 261 3.64 -19.69 -2.63
CA ASN A 261 4.16 -18.54 -1.88
C ASN A 261 5.31 -17.77 -2.58
N ALA A 262 5.42 -17.79 -3.91
CA ALA A 262 6.32 -16.92 -4.69
C ALA A 262 5.59 -15.65 -5.17
N THR A 263 6.31 -14.61 -5.59
CA THR A 263 5.72 -13.47 -6.33
C THR A 263 5.11 -13.95 -7.65
N GLY A 264 4.16 -13.20 -8.21
CA GLY A 264 3.52 -13.51 -9.50
C GLY A 264 2.01 -13.77 -9.39
N THR A 265 1.45 -14.59 -10.27
CA THR A 265 -0.02 -14.75 -10.40
C THR A 265 -0.62 -15.66 -9.34
N PHE A 266 -1.56 -15.13 -8.55
CA PHE A 266 -2.35 -15.87 -7.55
C PHE A 266 -3.81 -16.01 -7.93
N GLY A 267 -4.27 -15.23 -8.89
CA GLY A 267 -5.63 -15.27 -9.36
C GLY A 267 -5.72 -15.03 -10.85
N THR A 268 -6.68 -15.66 -11.52
CA THR A 268 -7.06 -15.35 -12.90
C THR A 268 -8.55 -15.07 -13.01
N PHE A 269 -8.93 -14.19 -13.93
CA PHE A 269 -10.32 -13.88 -14.25
C PHE A 269 -10.50 -13.57 -15.74
N ASP A 270 -11.75 -13.60 -16.19
CA ASP A 270 -12.11 -13.30 -17.57
C ASP A 270 -12.91 -11.98 -17.65
N LEU A 271 -12.48 -11.10 -18.55
CA LEU A 271 -13.18 -9.86 -18.88
C LEU A 271 -13.86 -10.01 -20.25
N ALA A 272 -15.18 -10.04 -20.27
CA ALA A 272 -15.96 -10.09 -21.51
C ALA A 272 -16.02 -8.70 -22.16
N LEU A 273 -15.72 -8.64 -23.46
CA LEU A 273 -15.76 -7.43 -24.27
C LEU A 273 -16.99 -7.44 -25.18
N LYS A 274 -17.55 -6.27 -25.48
CA LYS A 274 -18.75 -6.13 -26.33
C LYS A 274 -18.56 -6.61 -27.78
N ASN A 275 -17.32 -6.74 -28.22
CA ASN A 275 -16.99 -7.32 -29.53
C ASN A 275 -17.07 -8.87 -29.54
N GLY A 276 -17.50 -9.50 -28.44
CA GLY A 276 -17.66 -10.94 -28.30
C GLY A 276 -16.36 -11.67 -27.94
N ARG A 277 -15.26 -10.95 -27.69
CA ARG A 277 -14.00 -11.53 -27.25
C ARG A 277 -13.87 -11.50 -25.73
N THR A 278 -12.95 -12.31 -25.22
CA THR A 278 -12.58 -12.34 -23.79
C THR A 278 -11.12 -11.91 -23.64
N ALA A 279 -10.89 -10.96 -22.74
CA ALA A 279 -9.56 -10.60 -22.26
C ALA A 279 -9.26 -11.38 -20.96
N LYS A 280 -8.00 -11.75 -20.77
CA LYS A 280 -7.56 -12.46 -19.56
C LYS A 280 -6.99 -11.47 -18.57
N GLY A 281 -7.49 -11.54 -17.35
CA GLY A 281 -6.99 -10.77 -16.23
C GLY A 281 -6.36 -11.65 -15.16
N THR A 282 -5.51 -11.02 -14.37
CA THR A 282 -4.74 -11.66 -13.32
C THR A 282 -4.71 -10.79 -12.07
N GLU A 283 -4.70 -11.43 -10.92
CA GLU A 283 -4.32 -10.85 -9.64
C GLU A 283 -2.90 -11.34 -9.35
N THR A 284 -1.95 -10.40 -9.24
CA THR A 284 -0.52 -10.69 -9.11
C THR A 284 0.04 -10.10 -7.84
N PHE A 285 0.78 -10.88 -7.04
CA PHE A 285 1.46 -10.37 -5.85
C PHE A 285 2.86 -9.89 -6.26
N GLU A 286 3.04 -8.57 -6.23
CA GLU A 286 4.25 -7.89 -6.68
C GLU A 286 4.95 -7.16 -5.53
N ASP A 287 6.24 -6.85 -5.68
CA ASP A 287 7.02 -6.16 -4.64
C ASP A 287 6.78 -4.65 -4.59
N GLN A 288 7.16 -3.99 -3.49
CA GLN A 288 7.03 -2.54 -3.34
C GLN A 288 7.70 -1.76 -4.49
N LYS A 289 8.83 -2.25 -5.01
CA LYS A 289 9.55 -1.63 -6.13
C LYS A 289 8.72 -1.64 -7.42
N TYR A 290 7.88 -2.65 -7.62
CA TYR A 290 6.94 -2.69 -8.72
C TYR A 290 5.99 -1.48 -8.67
N PHE A 291 5.39 -1.22 -7.52
CA PHE A 291 4.47 -0.09 -7.35
C PHE A 291 5.14 1.27 -7.42
N GLU A 292 6.37 1.39 -6.89
CA GLU A 292 7.17 2.59 -7.05
C GLU A 292 7.45 2.88 -8.53
N ARG A 293 7.75 1.85 -9.33
CA ARG A 293 7.91 2.00 -10.79
C ARG A 293 6.60 2.37 -11.47
N LEU A 294 5.47 1.76 -11.07
CA LEU A 294 4.16 2.05 -11.65
C LEU A 294 3.79 3.53 -11.52
N LEU A 295 4.06 4.14 -10.37
CA LEU A 295 3.70 5.53 -10.07
C LEU A 295 4.83 6.53 -10.30
N ALA A 296 6.02 6.07 -10.67
CA ALA A 296 7.12 6.95 -11.01
C ALA A 296 6.71 7.86 -12.16
N THR A 297 6.67 9.16 -11.90
CA THR A 297 6.34 10.17 -12.91
C THR A 297 7.43 10.16 -13.99
N ALA A 298 7.03 10.02 -15.26
CA ALA A 298 7.92 10.21 -16.40
C ALA A 298 8.30 11.69 -16.58
#